data_AF-A0A259CVL5-F1
#
_entry.id   AF-A0A259CVL5-F1
#
_cell.length_a   1.000
_cell.length_b   1.000
_cell.length_c   1.000
_cell.angle_alpha   90.00
_cell.angle_beta   90.00
_cell.angle_gamma   90.00
#
_symmetry.space_group_name_H-M   'P 1'
#
loop_
_entity.id
_entity.type
_entity.pdbx_description
1 polymer ?
#
loop_
_entity_poly.entity_id
_entity_poly.type
_entity_poly.pdbx_seq_one_letter_code
_entity_poly.pdbx_strand_id
1 'polypeptide(L)'
;MKNLFNNFEAYLISLLLALMTALTCVNVFFRYVLTQSIDWVFELNTFLFAWVIFLGAAWGIRMGSHIGVDILVKNLPKEKKRIVAIIATLACILYSGIVLYGATIYVHKMFDIGIVCQDIEWLPQWVP
;
A
#
# COMPACT_ATOMS: atom_id res chain seq x y z
N MET A 1 -12.86 -21.58 12.37
CA MET A 1 -11.82 -20.61 12.76
C MET A 1 -10.62 -20.54 11.80
N LYS A 2 -10.12 -21.64 11.21
CA LYS A 2 -8.97 -21.62 10.27
C LYS A 2 -9.14 -20.70 9.04
N ASN A 3 -10.37 -20.52 8.55
CA ASN A 3 -10.65 -19.66 7.39
C ASN A 3 -10.55 -18.15 7.70
N LEU A 4 -10.73 -17.76 8.96
CA LEU A 4 -10.75 -16.34 9.34
C LEU A 4 -9.34 -15.75 9.35
N PHE A 5 -8.37 -16.52 9.90
CA PHE A 5 -6.95 -16.15 9.88
C PHE A 5 -6.37 -16.19 8.46
N ASN A 6 -6.73 -17.19 7.65
CA ASN A 6 -6.23 -17.28 6.28
C ASN A 6 -6.64 -16.08 5.41
N ASN A 7 -7.81 -15.48 5.65
CA ASN A 7 -8.33 -14.38 4.84
C ASN A 7 -8.30 -13.03 5.58
N PHE A 8 -7.58 -12.93 6.69
CA PHE A 8 -7.46 -11.70 7.46
C PHE A 8 -6.99 -10.52 6.60
N GLU A 9 -5.97 -10.74 5.76
CA GLU A 9 -5.47 -9.74 4.80
C GLU A 9 -6.58 -9.20 3.88
N ALA A 10 -7.42 -10.10 3.33
CA ALA A 10 -8.50 -9.72 2.44
C ALA A 10 -9.60 -8.92 3.17
N TYR A 11 -9.94 -9.31 4.40
CA TYR A 11 -10.90 -8.56 5.22
C TYR A 11 -10.35 -7.18 5.59
N LEU A 12 -9.06 -7.08 5.91
CA LEU A 12 -8.41 -5.81 6.22
C LEU A 12 -8.39 -4.87 5.00
N ILE A 13 -8.05 -5.39 3.81
CA ILE A 13 -8.08 -4.61 2.56
C ILE A 13 -9.50 -4.12 2.27
N SER A 14 -10.51 -5.01 2.39
CA SER A 14 -11.91 -4.65 2.18
C SER A 14 -12.39 -3.58 3.17
N LEU A 15 -11.95 -3.66 4.43
CA LEU A 15 -12.28 -2.67 5.45
C LEU A 15 -11.67 -1.31 5.13
N LEU A 16 -10.40 -1.26 4.74
CA LEU A 16 -9.71 -0.02 4.36
C LEU A 16 -10.36 0.62 3.14
N LEU A 17 -10.72 -0.17 2.11
CA LEU A 17 -11.44 0.31 0.94
C LEU A 17 -12.84 0.85 1.27
N ALA A 18 -13.58 0.17 2.16
CA ALA A 18 -14.88 0.63 2.62
C ALA A 18 -14.75 1.96 3.37
N LEU A 19 -13.74 2.09 4.22
CA LEU A 19 -13.46 3.31 4.99
C LEU A 19 -13.08 4.48 4.07
N MET A 20 -12.21 4.27 3.09
CA MET A 20 -11.87 5.29 2.09
C MET A 20 -13.09 5.75 1.29
N THR A 21 -13.95 4.81 0.91
CA THR A 21 -15.20 5.11 0.20
C THR A 21 -16.12 5.95 1.07
N ALA A 22 -16.33 5.55 2.32
CA ALA A 22 -17.17 6.27 3.26
C ALA A 22 -16.66 7.70 3.51
N LEU A 23 -15.35 7.87 3.75
CA LEU A 23 -14.73 9.20 3.90
C LEU A 23 -14.98 10.09 2.69
N THR A 24 -14.81 9.53 1.48
CA THR A 24 -15.04 10.27 0.24
C THR A 24 -16.50 10.66 0.07
N CYS A 25 -17.44 9.75 0.36
CA CYS A 25 -18.88 10.03 0.34
C CYS A 25 -19.26 11.14 1.33
N VAL A 26 -18.71 11.11 2.56
CA VAL A 26 -18.93 12.15 3.56
C VAL A 26 -18.38 13.48 3.06
N ASN A 27 -17.16 13.51 2.51
CA ASN A 27 -16.58 14.75 1.98
C ASN A 27 -17.40 15.33 0.81
N VAL A 28 -17.90 14.47 -0.08
CA VAL A 28 -18.82 14.87 -1.17
C VAL A 28 -20.11 15.47 -0.60
N PHE A 29 -20.72 14.83 0.41
CA PHE A 29 -21.92 15.35 1.07
C PHE A 29 -21.67 16.73 1.67
N PHE A 30 -20.58 16.90 2.44
CA PHE A 30 -20.21 18.19 3.02
C PHE A 30 -20.03 19.27 1.95
N ARG A 31 -19.35 18.93 0.85
CA ARG A 31 -19.04 19.87 -0.21
C ARG A 31 -20.28 20.37 -0.95
N TYR A 32 -21.23 19.48 -1.24
CA TYR A 32 -22.40 19.84 -2.05
C TYR A 32 -23.63 20.23 -1.24
N VAL A 33 -23.79 19.72 -0.01
CA VAL A 33 -24.95 20.00 0.84
C VAL A 33 -24.65 21.10 1.85
N LEU A 34 -23.49 21.03 2.49
CA LEU A 34 -23.10 21.97 3.53
C LEU A 34 -22.23 23.12 2.99
N THR A 35 -21.82 23.07 1.72
CA THR A 35 -20.92 24.05 1.07
C THR A 35 -19.59 24.24 1.82
N GLN A 36 -19.15 23.20 2.55
CA GLN A 36 -17.88 23.15 3.29
C GLN A 36 -17.09 21.93 2.83
N SER A 37 -15.75 22.00 2.77
CA SER A 37 -14.89 20.84 2.50
C SER A 37 -14.22 20.35 3.78
N ILE A 38 -13.92 19.06 3.83
CA ILE A 38 -13.07 18.47 4.87
C ILE A 38 -11.72 18.20 4.23
N ASP A 39 -10.77 19.12 4.40
CA ASP A 39 -9.52 19.13 3.63
C ASP A 39 -8.63 17.93 3.98
N TRP A 40 -8.57 17.54 5.26
CA TRP A 40 -7.80 16.38 5.73
C TRP A 40 -8.25 15.03 5.16
N VAL A 41 -9.46 14.92 4.61
CA VAL A 41 -9.96 13.66 4.03
C VAL A 41 -9.09 13.23 2.85
N PHE A 42 -8.56 14.17 2.07
CA PHE A 42 -7.72 13.86 0.92
C PHE A 42 -6.40 13.21 1.35
N GLU A 43 -5.70 13.83 2.31
CA GLU A 43 -4.46 13.29 2.86
C GLU A 43 -4.69 11.93 3.54
N LEU A 44 -5.75 11.80 4.35
CA LEU A 44 -6.06 10.53 5.01
C LEU A 44 -6.34 9.40 4.02
N ASN A 45 -7.10 9.69 2.95
CA ASN A 45 -7.33 8.70 1.90
C ASN A 45 -6.03 8.28 1.21
N THR A 46 -5.08 9.20 1.04
CA THR A 46 -3.77 8.90 0.45
C THR A 46 -2.98 7.93 1.34
N PHE A 47 -3.00 8.12 2.65
CA PHE A 47 -2.36 7.19 3.59
C PHE A 47 -3.03 5.81 3.60
N LEU A 48 -4.36 5.76 3.62
CA LEU A 48 -5.12 4.49 3.56
C LEU A 48 -4.85 3.76 2.23
N PHE A 49 -4.77 4.50 1.13
CA PHE A 49 -4.46 3.94 -0.18
C PHE A 49 -3.08 3.30 -0.22
N ALA A 50 -2.07 3.94 0.37
CA ALA A 50 -0.73 3.37 0.48
C ALA A 50 -0.77 2.00 1.19
N TRP A 51 -1.50 1.90 2.31
CA TRP A 51 -1.70 0.62 3.01
C TRP A 51 -2.41 -0.44 2.17
N VAL A 52 -3.46 -0.05 1.43
CA VAL A 52 -4.17 -0.96 0.52
C VAL A 52 -3.25 -1.49 -0.58
N ILE A 53 -2.36 -0.67 -1.14
CA ILE A 53 -1.40 -1.12 -2.15
C ILE A 53 -0.46 -2.18 -1.58
N PHE A 54 0.15 -1.94 -0.42
CA PHE A 54 1.11 -2.88 0.17
C PHE A 54 0.47 -4.20 0.59
N LEU A 55 -0.69 -4.13 1.27
CA LEU A 55 -1.44 -5.32 1.67
C LEU A 55 -2.00 -6.07 0.46
N GLY A 56 -2.52 -5.34 -0.53
CA GLY A 56 -3.04 -5.90 -1.77
C GLY A 56 -1.97 -6.59 -2.60
N ALA A 57 -0.76 -6.04 -2.67
CA ALA A 57 0.38 -6.67 -3.34
C ALA A 57 0.77 -7.98 -2.64
N ALA A 58 0.87 -7.99 -1.31
CA ALA A 58 1.18 -9.19 -0.54
C ALA A 58 0.14 -10.29 -0.75
N TRP A 59 -1.15 -9.94 -0.66
CA TRP A 59 -2.25 -10.88 -0.88
C TRP A 59 -2.31 -11.38 -2.33
N GLY A 60 -2.07 -10.50 -3.31
CA GLY A 60 -2.05 -10.83 -4.74
C GLY A 60 -0.93 -11.81 -5.12
N ILE A 61 0.25 -11.67 -4.52
CA ILE A 61 1.35 -12.65 -4.68
C ILE A 61 0.93 -14.01 -4.13
N ARG A 62 0.31 -14.05 -2.95
CA ARG A 62 -0.15 -15.29 -2.31
C ARG A 62 -1.20 -16.04 -3.14
N MET A 63 -2.08 -15.30 -3.82
CA MET A 63 -3.11 -15.87 -4.69
C MET A 63 -2.59 -16.28 -6.08
N GLY A 64 -1.31 -16.02 -6.38
CA GLY A 64 -0.72 -16.33 -7.70
C GLY A 64 -1.24 -15.43 -8.82
N SER A 65 -1.55 -14.16 -8.52
CA SER A 65 -2.12 -13.24 -9.49
C SER A 65 -1.14 -12.77 -10.58
N HIS A 66 0.17 -13.10 -10.47
CA HIS A 66 1.18 -12.88 -11.51
C HIS A 66 1.18 -14.00 -12.56
N ILE A 67 0.02 -14.22 -13.17
CA ILE A 67 -0.26 -15.34 -14.10
C ILE A 67 0.76 -15.43 -15.25
N GLY A 68 1.23 -14.29 -15.77
CA GLY A 68 2.16 -14.25 -16.91
C GLY A 68 3.56 -14.83 -16.62
N VAL A 69 4.14 -14.50 -15.46
CA VAL A 69 5.47 -15.02 -15.07
C VAL A 69 5.35 -16.47 -14.60
N ASP A 70 4.24 -16.81 -13.95
CA ASP A 70 3.98 -18.15 -13.45
C ASP A 70 3.92 -19.21 -14.56
N ILE A 71 3.40 -18.89 -15.74
CA ILE A 71 3.36 -19.83 -16.88
C ILE A 71 4.78 -20.16 -17.35
N LEU A 72 5.64 -19.14 -17.49
CA LEU A 72 7.02 -19.32 -17.93
C LEU A 72 7.82 -20.16 -16.93
N VAL A 73 7.62 -19.91 -15.63
CA VAL A 73 8.30 -20.65 -14.56
C VAL A 73 7.74 -22.07 -14.40
N LYS A 74 6.44 -22.29 -14.65
CA LYS A 74 5.82 -23.62 -14.55
C LYS A 74 6.37 -24.64 -15.56
N ASN A 75 6.85 -24.18 -16.72
CA ASN A 75 7.39 -25.06 -17.77
C ASN A 75 8.85 -25.48 -17.56
N LEU A 76 9.55 -24.92 -16.56
CA LEU A 76 10.95 -25.26 -16.27
C LEU A 76 11.09 -26.58 -15.48
N PRO A 77 12.22 -27.30 -15.55
CA PRO A 77 12.53 -28.41 -14.65
C PRO A 77 12.74 -27.93 -13.20
N LYS A 78 12.50 -28.81 -12.21
CA LYS A 78 12.45 -28.47 -10.76
C LYS A 78 13.67 -27.69 -10.25
N GLU A 79 14.87 -28.02 -10.71
CA GLU A 79 16.11 -27.34 -10.32
C GLU A 79 16.16 -25.90 -10.83
N LYS A 80 15.80 -25.68 -12.10
CA LYS A 80 15.78 -24.34 -12.70
C LYS A 80 14.69 -23.46 -12.07
N LYS A 81 13.53 -24.03 -11.70
CA LYS A 81 12.49 -23.30 -10.95
C LYS A 81 13.01 -22.73 -9.63
N ARG A 82 13.76 -23.54 -8.87
CA ARG A 82 14.32 -23.12 -7.59
C ARG A 82 15.31 -21.98 -7.75
N ILE A 83 16.19 -22.06 -8.75
CA ILE A 83 17.17 -21.00 -9.05
C ILE A 83 16.46 -19.70 -9.43
N VAL A 84 15.48 -19.77 -10.34
CA VAL A 84 14.72 -18.59 -10.76
C VAL A 84 13.95 -17.95 -9.58
N ALA A 85 13.35 -18.76 -8.70
CA ALA A 85 12.66 -18.26 -7.51
C ALA A 85 13.61 -17.54 -6.54
N ILE A 86 14.83 -18.05 -6.34
CA ILE A 86 15.85 -17.40 -5.51
C ILE A 86 16.28 -16.07 -6.13
N ILE A 87 16.55 -16.04 -7.45
CA ILE A 87 16.93 -14.81 -8.16
C ILE A 87 15.82 -13.77 -8.08
N ALA A 88 14.56 -14.17 -8.30
CA ALA A 88 13.41 -13.27 -8.20
C ALA A 88 13.28 -12.70 -6.79
N THR A 89 13.45 -13.53 -5.75
CA THR A 89 13.39 -13.09 -4.36
C THR A 89 14.51 -12.09 -4.04
N LEU A 90 15.74 -12.35 -4.49
CA LEU A 90 16.87 -11.44 -4.33
C LEU A 90 16.64 -10.11 -5.07
N ALA A 91 16.08 -10.15 -6.28
CA ALA A 91 15.74 -8.95 -7.03
C ALA A 91 14.65 -8.13 -6.31
N CYS A 92 13.63 -8.78 -5.74
CA CYS A 92 12.62 -8.11 -4.92
C CYS A 92 13.25 -7.46 -3.68
N ILE A 93 14.11 -8.16 -2.95
CA ILE A 93 14.80 -7.60 -1.76
C ILE A 93 15.66 -6.39 -2.15
N LEU A 94 16.42 -6.51 -3.24
CA LEU A 94 17.26 -5.42 -3.75
C LEU A 94 16.40 -4.19 -4.12
N TYR A 95 15.31 -4.40 -4.86
CA TYR A 95 14.39 -3.35 -5.26
C TYR A 95 13.73 -2.68 -4.06
N SER A 96 13.24 -3.46 -3.09
CA SER A 96 12.70 -2.93 -1.84
C SER A 96 13.75 -2.11 -1.08
N GLY A 97 15.01 -2.54 -1.06
CA GLY A 97 16.12 -1.77 -0.46
C GLY A 97 16.37 -0.43 -1.15
N ILE A 98 16.33 -0.39 -2.49
CA ILE A 98 16.48 0.84 -3.27
C ILE A 98 15.32 1.81 -2.96
N VAL A 99 14.08 1.31 -2.94
CA VAL A 99 12.89 2.11 -2.63
C VAL A 99 12.96 2.65 -1.20
N LEU A 100 13.35 1.84 -0.22
CA LEU A 100 13.51 2.27 1.17
C LEU A 100 14.57 3.37 1.31
N TYR A 101 15.73 3.23 0.67
CA TYR A 101 16.78 4.24 0.70
C TYR A 101 16.36 5.55 0.03
N GLY A 102 15.69 5.47 -1.13
CA GLY A 102 15.13 6.64 -1.80
C GLY A 102 14.06 7.33 -0.96
N ALA A 103 13.18 6.55 -0.34
CA ALA A 103 12.13 7.05 0.54
C ALA A 103 12.72 7.79 1.75
N THR A 104 13.74 7.25 2.41
CA THR A 104 14.36 7.91 3.58
C THR A 104 14.99 9.25 3.21
N ILE A 105 15.66 9.33 2.05
CA ILE A 105 16.23 10.59 1.57
C ILE A 105 15.13 11.62 1.26
N TYR A 106 14.07 11.17 0.60
CA TYR A 106 12.98 12.04 0.21
C TYR A 106 12.25 12.61 1.42
N VAL A 107 11.91 11.73 2.38
CA VAL A 107 11.18 12.08 3.60
C VAL A 107 12.01 13.08 4.44
N HIS A 108 13.29 12.81 4.70
CA HIS A 108 14.17 13.77 5.39
C HIS A 108 14.25 15.13 4.69
N LYS A 109 14.38 15.15 3.36
CA LYS A 109 14.40 16.41 2.61
C LYS A 109 13.10 17.18 2.74
N MET A 110 11.95 16.50 2.70
CA MET A 110 10.65 17.15 2.87
C MET A 110 10.52 17.75 4.27
N PHE A 111 11.01 17.06 5.30
CA PHE A 111 11.04 17.57 6.67
C PHE A 111 11.96 18.79 6.81
N ASP A 112 13.16 18.75 6.22
CA ASP A 112 14.10 19.88 6.24
C ASP A 112 13.53 21.14 5.53
N ILE A 113 12.71 20.94 4.51
CA ILE A 113 12.01 22.02 3.77
C ILE A 113 10.75 22.49 4.53
N GLY A 114 10.33 21.78 5.57
CA GLY A 114 9.11 22.07 6.33
C GLY A 114 7.82 21.66 5.62
N ILE A 115 7.91 20.80 4.60
CA ILE A 115 6.75 20.23 3.89
C ILE A 115 6.36 18.94 4.58
N VAL A 116 5.37 19.05 5.45
CA VAL A 116 4.78 17.95 6.24
C VAL A 116 3.29 17.79 5.86
N CYS A 117 2.52 16.97 6.58
CA CYS A 117 1.06 16.90 6.31
C CYS A 117 0.47 18.29 6.56
N GLN A 118 -0.22 18.83 5.56
CA GLN A 118 -0.68 20.21 5.58
C GLN A 118 -2.07 20.30 6.19
N ASP A 119 -2.91 19.29 5.94
CA ASP A 119 -4.31 19.32 6.31
C ASP A 119 -4.61 18.50 7.59
N ILE A 120 -3.78 17.50 7.92
CA ILE A 120 -3.90 16.71 9.16
C ILE A 120 -3.08 17.35 10.30
N GLU A 121 -3.60 18.44 10.88
CA GLU A 121 -2.93 19.17 11.97
C GLU A 121 -2.98 18.44 13.33
N TRP A 122 -4.01 17.62 13.55
CA TRP A 122 -4.24 16.94 14.84
C TRP A 122 -3.35 15.72 15.05
N LEU A 123 -2.73 15.20 13.98
CA LEU A 123 -1.83 14.06 14.06
C LEU A 123 -0.42 14.61 14.30
N PRO A 124 0.22 14.31 15.44
CA PRO A 124 1.59 14.75 15.64
C PRO A 124 2.48 14.17 14.53
N GLN A 125 3.47 14.94 14.10
CA GLN A 125 4.41 14.59 13.03
C GLN A 125 5.80 14.38 13.63
N TRP A 126 6.01 13.17 14.16
CA TRP A 126 7.14 12.81 15.03
C TRP A 126 8.30 12.15 14.27
N VAL A 127 8.13 11.96 12.95
CA VAL A 127 9.12 11.32 12.09
C VAL A 127 9.56 12.33 11.02
N PRO A 128 10.87 12.61 10.90
CA PRO A 128 11.42 13.37 9.78
C PRO A 128 11.43 12.54 8.50
#